data_AF-A0A3L6FPW1-F1
#
_entry.id   AF-A0A3L6FPW1-F1
#
_cell.length_a   1.000
_cell.length_b   1.000
_cell.length_c   1.000
_cell.angle_alpha   90.00
_cell.angle_beta   90.00
_cell.angle_gamma   90.00
#
_symmetry.space_group_name_H-M   'P 1'
#
loop_
_entity.id
_entity.type
_entity.pdbx_description
1 polymer ?
#
loop_
_entity_poly.entity_id
_entity_poly.type
_entity_poly.pdbx_seq_one_letter_code
_entity_poly.pdbx_strand_id
1 'polypeptide(L)'
;MQSIPIKLARGARENPNGERQSREMANCFGDVVDNYKLDTMPRYIGKKKTREDRAREASYLSNENEKYKKAKDYVNMLKDWYGNGASTLCVIYNQTGGTLRYVDDKDWLGYPGPTPYPTEIGNGQWASFLHVHKTGASSGSMAAVVYRGKDGGGSERDFAMAWSTPWGASKNRAYCEIGNVGSFQSQWDNLYKKLNKAGYTTNASGTSSSISAATAKGSSPDFKAYVKIPYSA
;
A
#
# COMPACT_ATOMS: atom_id res chain seq x y z
N MET A 1 -59.88 -7.29 19.10
CA MET A 1 -59.17 -6.93 17.87
C MET A 1 -57.68 -6.84 18.18
N GLN A 2 -56.93 -7.77 17.59
CA GLN A 2 -55.47 -7.87 17.63
C GLN A 2 -54.85 -7.07 16.48
N SER A 3 -53.67 -6.51 16.70
CA SER A 3 -52.57 -6.38 15.72
C SER A 3 -51.35 -5.73 16.41
N ILE A 4 -50.49 -6.52 17.05
CA ILE A 4 -49.21 -7.10 16.54
C ILE A 4 -48.07 -6.05 16.41
N PRO A 5 -46.95 -6.19 17.15
CA PRO A 5 -45.73 -5.43 16.92
C PRO A 5 -44.94 -6.00 15.72
N ILE A 6 -44.47 -5.12 14.83
CA ILE A 6 -43.63 -5.51 13.69
C ILE A 6 -42.19 -5.72 14.19
N LYS A 7 -41.84 -7.00 14.43
CA LYS A 7 -40.51 -7.52 14.13
C LYS A 7 -40.47 -7.83 12.63
N LEU A 8 -39.61 -7.17 11.87
CA LEU A 8 -39.08 -7.75 10.64
C LEU A 8 -37.58 -7.97 10.81
N ALA A 9 -37.24 -9.21 11.19
CA ALA A 9 -35.96 -9.81 10.88
C ALA A 9 -36.02 -10.35 9.45
N ARG A 10 -34.97 -10.15 8.66
CA ARG A 10 -34.39 -11.01 7.59
C ARG A 10 -33.65 -10.14 6.57
N GLY A 11 -32.42 -10.42 6.16
CA GLY A 11 -31.60 -11.59 6.48
C GLY A 11 -30.14 -11.34 6.13
N ALA A 12 -29.27 -11.68 7.09
CA ALA A 12 -27.96 -12.19 6.75
C ALA A 12 -28.18 -13.52 6.02
N ARG A 13 -27.76 -13.61 4.76
CA ARG A 13 -27.59 -14.92 4.11
C ARG A 13 -26.35 -15.55 4.72
N GLU A 14 -26.56 -16.49 5.65
CA GLU A 14 -25.54 -17.43 6.07
C GLU A 14 -25.18 -18.33 4.88
N ASN A 15 -23.88 -18.42 4.58
CA ASN A 15 -23.32 -19.39 3.65
C ASN A 15 -23.24 -20.75 4.38
N PRO A 16 -23.70 -21.89 3.81
CA PRO A 16 -23.85 -23.15 4.54
C PRO A 16 -22.55 -23.83 5.01
N ASN A 17 -21.37 -23.24 4.75
CA ASN A 17 -20.10 -23.93 4.93
C ASN A 17 -19.29 -23.57 6.19
N GLY A 18 -19.82 -22.78 7.14
CA GLY A 18 -19.21 -22.68 8.49
C GLY A 18 -17.77 -22.17 8.57
N GLU A 19 -17.13 -21.78 7.47
CA GLU A 19 -15.87 -21.07 7.49
C GLU A 19 -16.16 -19.62 7.87
N ARG A 20 -15.65 -19.19 9.02
CA ARG A 20 -15.27 -17.79 9.21
C ARG A 20 -14.23 -17.48 8.13
N GLN A 21 -14.68 -17.09 6.94
CA GLN A 21 -13.88 -16.16 6.16
C GLN A 21 -13.82 -14.90 7.02
N SER A 22 -12.72 -14.70 7.72
CA SER A 22 -12.25 -13.36 8.04
C SER A 22 -12.07 -12.65 6.71
N ARG A 23 -13.16 -12.14 6.13
CA ARG A 23 -13.13 -11.13 5.08
C ARG A 23 -12.70 -9.83 5.74
N GLU A 24 -11.49 -9.81 6.29
CA GLU A 24 -10.61 -8.69 6.03
C GLU A 24 -10.63 -8.58 4.51
N MET A 25 -11.16 -7.48 3.98
CA MET A 25 -11.09 -7.22 2.55
C MET A 25 -9.61 -7.12 2.22
N ALA A 26 -9.00 -8.24 1.82
CA ALA A 26 -7.56 -8.37 1.68
C ALA A 26 -7.12 -7.35 0.63
N ASN A 27 -6.56 -6.24 1.10
CA ASN A 27 -6.05 -5.16 0.29
C ASN A 27 -4.60 -5.43 -0.13
N CYS A 28 -4.14 -6.68 0.01
CA CYS A 28 -2.87 -7.21 -0.46
C CYS A 28 -3.09 -8.33 -1.49
N PHE A 29 -2.36 -8.26 -2.60
CA PHE A 29 -2.56 -9.11 -3.78
C PHE A 29 -1.27 -9.84 -4.17
N GLY A 30 -1.43 -11.13 -4.42
CA GLY A 30 -0.34 -12.05 -4.75
C GLY A 30 0.10 -12.91 -3.57
N ASP A 31 0.76 -14.02 -3.87
CA ASP A 31 1.35 -14.89 -2.85
C ASP A 31 2.62 -14.26 -2.29
N VAL A 32 2.89 -14.54 -1.01
CA VAL A 32 4.13 -14.13 -0.37
C VAL A 32 5.29 -14.93 -0.98
N VAL A 33 6.34 -14.23 -1.38
CA VAL A 33 7.60 -14.82 -1.82
C VAL A 33 8.48 -15.05 -0.59
N ASP A 34 8.24 -16.17 0.08
CA ASP A 34 8.98 -16.63 1.27
C ASP A 34 9.90 -17.81 0.96
N ASN A 35 10.45 -18.46 1.99
CA ASN A 35 11.29 -19.63 1.78
C ASN A 35 10.52 -20.81 1.16
N TYR A 36 9.23 -20.98 1.49
CA TYR A 36 8.41 -22.05 0.93
C TYR A 36 8.20 -21.85 -0.57
N LYS A 37 7.91 -20.60 -1.01
CA LYS A 37 7.84 -20.26 -2.44
C LYS A 37 9.19 -20.49 -3.14
N LEU A 38 10.31 -20.19 -2.49
CA LEU A 38 11.63 -20.48 -3.05
C LEU A 38 11.92 -22.00 -3.11
N ASP A 39 11.42 -22.80 -2.17
CA ASP A 39 11.55 -24.25 -2.20
C ASP A 39 10.81 -24.92 -3.36
N THR A 40 9.89 -24.22 -4.05
CA THR A 40 9.26 -24.72 -5.28
C THR A 40 10.05 -24.36 -6.54
N MET A 41 11.17 -23.65 -6.43
CA MET A 41 11.96 -23.15 -7.57
C MET A 41 13.26 -23.93 -7.72
N PRO A 42 13.58 -24.46 -8.92
CA PRO A 42 14.80 -25.26 -9.14
C PRO A 42 16.11 -24.59 -8.68
N ARG A 43 16.18 -23.26 -8.74
CA ARG A 43 17.36 -22.49 -8.30
C ARG A 43 17.66 -22.66 -6.81
N TYR A 44 16.66 -22.91 -5.96
CA TYR A 44 16.79 -22.82 -4.49
C TYR A 44 16.50 -24.13 -3.74
N ILE A 45 16.01 -25.18 -4.40
CA ILE A 45 15.76 -26.49 -3.76
C ILE A 45 17.03 -26.98 -3.04
N GLY A 46 16.88 -27.37 -1.77
CA GLY A 46 17.99 -27.89 -0.94
C GLY A 46 19.06 -26.87 -0.53
N LYS A 47 18.93 -25.59 -0.95
CA LYS A 47 19.89 -24.53 -0.61
C LYS A 47 19.41 -23.72 0.60
N LYS A 48 20.33 -23.09 1.32
CA LYS A 48 20.00 -22.07 2.31
C LYS A 48 19.46 -20.82 1.59
N LYS A 49 18.32 -20.28 2.04
CA LYS A 49 17.70 -19.07 1.47
C LYS A 49 18.04 -17.84 2.31
N THR A 50 18.34 -16.75 1.62
CA THR A 50 18.62 -15.45 2.20
C THR A 50 17.47 -14.48 1.97
N ARG A 51 17.51 -13.33 2.65
CA ARG A 51 16.59 -12.22 2.37
C ARG A 51 16.75 -11.70 0.95
N GLU A 52 17.99 -11.63 0.49
CA GLU A 52 18.33 -11.21 -0.85
C GLU A 52 17.70 -12.13 -1.91
N ASP A 53 17.72 -13.45 -1.70
CA ASP A 53 17.06 -14.41 -2.60
C ASP A 53 15.56 -14.13 -2.71
N ARG A 54 14.88 -13.93 -1.58
CA ARG A 54 13.45 -13.62 -1.55
C ARG A 54 13.13 -12.26 -2.20
N ALA A 55 13.96 -11.25 -1.99
CA ALA A 55 13.80 -9.92 -2.59
C ALA A 55 14.00 -9.96 -4.12
N ARG A 56 14.97 -10.75 -4.59
CA ARG A 56 15.22 -10.96 -6.00
C ARG A 56 14.03 -11.64 -6.67
N GLU A 57 13.54 -12.74 -6.12
CA GLU A 57 12.38 -13.44 -6.69
C GLU A 57 11.11 -12.60 -6.63
N ALA A 58 10.89 -11.83 -5.56
CA ALA A 58 9.79 -10.87 -5.51
C ALA A 58 9.88 -9.85 -6.66
N SER A 59 11.09 -9.46 -7.07
CA SER A 59 11.26 -8.55 -8.20
C SER A 59 10.87 -9.17 -9.54
N TYR A 60 11.31 -10.39 -9.81
CA TYR A 60 10.96 -11.10 -11.03
C TYR A 60 9.48 -11.47 -11.10
N LEU A 61 8.88 -11.77 -9.96
CA LEU A 61 7.47 -12.15 -9.86
C LEU A 61 6.53 -10.97 -9.72
N SER A 62 6.94 -9.72 -9.94
CA SER A 62 6.11 -8.52 -9.68
C SER A 62 4.74 -8.50 -10.35
N ASN A 63 4.55 -9.24 -11.44
CA ASN A 63 3.25 -9.41 -12.10
C ASN A 63 2.83 -10.88 -12.29
N GLU A 64 3.42 -11.80 -11.51
CA GLU A 64 2.99 -13.21 -11.50
C GLU A 64 1.47 -13.30 -11.25
N ASN A 65 0.76 -14.13 -12.02
CA ASN A 65 -0.69 -14.33 -11.91
C ASN A 65 -1.51 -13.03 -11.96
N GLU A 66 -1.01 -12.04 -12.70
CA GLU A 66 -1.62 -10.72 -12.88
C GLU A 66 -1.88 -9.95 -11.58
N LYS A 67 -1.11 -10.22 -10.51
CA LYS A 67 -1.38 -9.61 -9.19
C LYS A 67 -1.33 -8.09 -9.17
N TYR A 68 -0.53 -7.46 -10.05
CA TYR A 68 -0.56 -6.01 -10.20
C TYR A 68 -1.89 -5.54 -10.81
N LYS A 69 -2.40 -6.25 -11.84
CA LYS A 69 -3.71 -5.96 -12.42
C LYS A 69 -4.82 -6.11 -11.38
N LYS A 70 -4.80 -7.18 -10.57
CA LYS A 70 -5.78 -7.40 -9.49
C LYS A 70 -5.77 -6.27 -8.46
N ALA A 71 -4.58 -5.84 -8.02
CA ALA A 71 -4.44 -4.70 -7.12
C ALA A 71 -5.01 -3.41 -7.74
N LYS A 72 -4.76 -3.18 -9.04
CA LYS A 72 -5.28 -2.05 -9.80
C LYS A 72 -6.79 -2.08 -9.97
N ASP A 73 -7.35 -3.23 -10.34
CA ASP A 73 -8.80 -3.43 -10.50
C ASP A 73 -9.51 -3.18 -9.16
N TYR A 74 -8.92 -3.64 -8.05
CA TYR A 74 -9.46 -3.42 -6.71
C TYR A 74 -9.57 -1.93 -6.35
N VAL A 75 -8.50 -1.15 -6.50
CA VAL A 75 -8.56 0.29 -6.16
C VAL A 75 -9.40 1.09 -7.15
N ASN A 76 -9.51 0.65 -8.41
CA ASN A 76 -10.46 1.21 -9.36
C ASN A 76 -11.91 0.95 -8.91
N MET A 77 -12.23 -0.26 -8.45
CA MET A 77 -13.54 -0.58 -7.87
C MET A 77 -13.84 0.29 -6.64
N LEU A 78 -12.85 0.52 -5.75
CA LEU A 78 -13.02 1.45 -4.63
C LEU A 78 -13.29 2.88 -5.10
N LYS A 79 -12.60 3.31 -6.17
CA LYS A 79 -12.81 4.63 -6.78
C LYS A 79 -14.22 4.75 -7.37
N ASP A 80 -14.71 3.72 -8.05
CA ASP A 80 -16.07 3.70 -8.62
C ASP A 80 -17.13 3.78 -7.53
N TRP A 81 -16.93 3.07 -6.41
CA TRP A 81 -17.80 3.15 -5.22
C TRP A 81 -17.77 4.53 -4.56
N TYR A 82 -16.59 5.16 -4.47
CA TYR A 82 -16.46 6.51 -3.95
C TYR A 82 -17.16 7.55 -4.86
N GLY A 83 -17.08 7.36 -6.18
CA GLY A 83 -17.69 8.23 -7.16
C GLY A 83 -16.88 9.49 -7.44
N ASN A 84 -17.57 10.62 -7.64
CA ASN A 84 -16.93 11.86 -8.07
C ASN A 84 -16.13 12.53 -6.94
N GLY A 85 -14.96 13.05 -7.27
CA GLY A 85 -14.11 13.76 -6.31
C GLY A 85 -12.62 13.50 -6.48
N ALA A 86 -11.81 14.39 -5.90
CA ALA A 86 -10.36 14.23 -5.86
C ALA A 86 -9.96 13.02 -5.01
N SER A 87 -9.15 12.13 -5.56
CA SER A 87 -8.74 10.90 -4.88
C SER A 87 -7.35 10.46 -5.34
N THR A 88 -6.74 9.52 -4.65
CA THR A 88 -5.45 8.93 -5.03
C THR A 88 -5.57 7.42 -4.92
N LEU A 89 -5.30 6.73 -6.03
CA LEU A 89 -5.41 5.29 -6.14
C LEU A 89 -4.04 4.69 -5.83
N CYS A 90 -3.82 4.29 -4.58
CA CYS A 90 -2.51 3.91 -4.07
C CYS A 90 -2.25 2.42 -4.24
N VAL A 91 -1.09 2.08 -4.81
CA VAL A 91 -0.55 0.72 -4.87
C VAL A 91 0.91 0.68 -4.40
N ILE A 92 1.25 -0.24 -3.50
CA ILE A 92 2.61 -0.36 -2.92
C ILE A 92 3.10 -1.79 -3.14
N TYR A 93 4.29 -1.96 -3.70
CA TYR A 93 4.92 -3.27 -3.86
C TYR A 93 6.09 -3.47 -2.89
N ASN A 94 6.10 -4.60 -2.21
CA ASN A 94 7.18 -4.97 -1.28
C ASN A 94 8.15 -5.96 -1.92
N GLN A 95 9.42 -5.58 -2.02
CA GLN A 95 10.54 -6.38 -2.54
C GLN A 95 11.71 -6.38 -1.55
N THR A 96 11.42 -6.41 -0.25
CA THR A 96 12.44 -6.32 0.81
C THR A 96 12.94 -7.69 1.30
N GLY A 97 12.37 -8.78 0.78
CA GLY A 97 12.66 -10.15 1.26
C GLY A 97 12.08 -10.46 2.64
N GLY A 98 11.17 -9.62 3.14
CA GLY A 98 10.38 -9.85 4.36
C GLY A 98 9.11 -8.99 4.36
N THR A 99 8.30 -9.08 5.42
CA THR A 99 7.04 -8.32 5.55
C THR A 99 7.30 -6.86 5.93
N LEU A 100 6.56 -5.93 5.32
CA LEU A 100 6.42 -4.55 5.77
C LEU A 100 5.22 -4.46 6.73
N ARG A 101 5.37 -3.73 7.83
CA ARG A 101 4.34 -3.57 8.87
C ARG A 101 3.95 -2.11 8.99
N TYR A 102 2.66 -1.81 9.00
CA TYR A 102 2.17 -0.46 9.23
C TYR A 102 2.68 0.08 10.58
N VAL A 103 3.07 1.36 10.60
CA VAL A 103 3.59 2.04 11.81
C VAL A 103 2.72 3.21 12.19
N ASP A 104 2.50 4.12 11.24
CA ASP A 104 1.83 5.39 11.46
C ASP A 104 1.40 5.99 10.11
N ASP A 105 0.50 6.96 10.17
CA ASP A 105 0.06 7.72 8.99
C ASP A 105 -0.29 9.17 9.35
N LYS A 106 -0.47 9.97 8.30
CA LYS A 106 -0.91 11.35 8.45
C LYS A 106 -1.77 11.76 7.27
N ASP A 107 -3.03 12.04 7.55
CA ASP A 107 -3.94 12.70 6.61
C ASP A 107 -3.88 14.22 6.79
N TRP A 108 -3.24 14.92 5.86
CA TRP A 108 -3.24 16.38 5.86
C TRP A 108 -4.53 16.94 5.23
N LEU A 109 -5.00 16.33 4.15
CA LEU A 109 -6.24 16.69 3.47
C LEU A 109 -6.94 15.41 2.98
N GLY A 110 -8.19 15.21 3.39
CA GLY A 110 -8.92 13.99 3.03
C GLY A 110 -8.86 12.93 4.13
N TYR A 111 -9.12 11.69 3.75
CA TYR A 111 -9.11 10.52 4.63
C TYR A 111 -8.99 9.22 3.81
N PRO A 112 -8.60 8.09 4.43
CA PRO A 112 -8.65 6.77 3.80
C PRO A 112 -10.06 6.46 3.32
N GLY A 113 -10.18 5.88 2.12
CA GLY A 113 -11.46 5.47 1.56
C GLY A 113 -12.12 4.31 2.33
N PRO A 114 -12.98 3.51 1.68
CA PRO A 114 -13.72 2.43 2.35
C PRO A 114 -12.87 1.35 3.04
N THR A 115 -11.56 1.33 2.78
CA THR A 115 -10.63 0.30 3.24
C THR A 115 -9.46 0.97 3.96
N PRO A 116 -9.05 0.47 5.15
CA PRO A 116 -7.92 1.03 5.87
C PRO A 116 -6.60 0.80 5.12
N TYR A 117 -5.54 1.43 5.59
CA TYR A 117 -4.18 1.06 5.19
C TYR A 117 -3.91 -0.41 5.57
N PRO A 118 -3.31 -1.21 4.68
CA PRO A 118 -2.90 -2.58 5.02
C PRO A 118 -1.99 -2.59 6.25
N THR A 119 -2.27 -3.46 7.22
CA THR A 119 -1.46 -3.61 8.43
C THR A 119 -0.13 -4.33 8.15
N GLU A 120 -0.14 -5.25 7.18
CA GLU A 120 1.02 -5.99 6.72
C GLU A 120 1.04 -6.09 5.19
N ILE A 121 2.23 -6.02 4.60
CA ILE A 121 2.46 -6.27 3.18
C ILE A 121 3.57 -7.31 3.07
N GLY A 122 3.25 -8.53 2.67
CA GLY A 122 4.22 -9.60 2.49
C GLY A 122 5.20 -9.31 1.34
N ASN A 123 6.39 -9.89 1.40
CA ASN A 123 7.35 -9.82 0.30
C ASN A 123 6.72 -10.39 -0.98
N GLY A 124 6.79 -9.67 -2.09
CA GLY A 124 6.20 -10.08 -3.36
C GLY A 124 4.71 -9.78 -3.52
N GLN A 125 4.09 -9.07 -2.57
CA GLN A 125 2.70 -8.64 -2.64
C GLN A 125 2.55 -7.18 -3.05
N TRP A 126 1.45 -6.87 -3.73
CA TRP A 126 0.94 -5.52 -3.95
C TRP A 126 -0.10 -5.18 -2.90
N ALA A 127 0.12 -4.15 -2.09
CA ALA A 127 -0.94 -3.50 -1.34
C ALA A 127 -1.69 -2.51 -2.22
N SER A 128 -2.98 -2.30 -1.95
CA SER A 128 -3.86 -1.43 -2.73
C SER A 128 -4.91 -0.76 -1.85
N PHE A 129 -4.99 0.57 -1.85
CA PHE A 129 -5.98 1.31 -1.07
C PHE A 129 -6.31 2.66 -1.73
N LEU A 130 -7.47 3.21 -1.38
CA LEU A 130 -7.92 4.51 -1.87
C LEU A 130 -7.75 5.56 -0.79
N HIS A 131 -7.29 6.76 -1.15
CA HIS A 131 -7.36 7.94 -0.30
C HIS A 131 -8.17 9.02 -0.99
N VAL A 132 -9.09 9.68 -0.29
CA VAL A 132 -10.12 10.54 -0.91
C VAL A 132 -10.21 11.90 -0.23
N HIS A 133 -10.68 12.90 -0.95
CA HIS A 133 -11.00 14.19 -0.33
C HIS A 133 -12.22 14.09 0.59
N LYS A 134 -12.40 15.11 1.44
CA LYS A 134 -13.60 15.24 2.27
C LYS A 134 -14.80 15.67 1.42
N THR A 135 -15.90 14.92 1.48
CA THR A 135 -17.15 15.26 0.78
C THR A 135 -17.60 16.68 1.13
N GLY A 136 -17.97 17.47 0.11
CA GLY A 136 -18.39 18.86 0.27
C GLY A 136 -17.26 19.87 0.53
N ALA A 137 -16.01 19.42 0.64
CA ALA A 137 -14.85 20.30 0.76
C ALA A 137 -14.14 20.48 -0.59
N SER A 138 -13.77 21.71 -0.93
CA SER A 138 -12.86 22.05 -2.03
C SER A 138 -11.40 21.73 -1.66
N SER A 139 -11.15 20.50 -1.20
CA SER A 139 -9.84 20.02 -0.77
C SER A 139 -9.39 18.82 -1.62
N GLY A 140 -8.09 18.56 -1.61
CA GLY A 140 -7.51 17.41 -2.30
C GLY A 140 -7.50 16.13 -1.46
N SER A 141 -6.76 15.15 -1.96
CA SER A 141 -6.30 13.95 -1.27
C SER A 141 -4.79 14.12 -1.00
N MET A 142 -4.40 14.27 0.26
CA MET A 142 -3.01 14.50 0.66
C MET A 142 -2.71 13.81 1.98
N ALA A 143 -1.87 12.79 1.92
CA ALA A 143 -1.55 11.98 3.09
C ALA A 143 -0.18 11.31 2.93
N ALA A 144 0.27 10.70 4.03
CA ALA A 144 1.44 9.84 4.06
C ALA A 144 1.16 8.59 4.91
N VAL A 145 1.79 7.48 4.53
CA VAL A 145 1.80 6.23 5.31
C VAL A 145 3.24 5.80 5.55
N VAL A 146 3.50 5.26 6.73
CA VAL A 146 4.81 4.74 7.15
C VAL A 146 4.71 3.24 7.39
N TYR A 147 5.57 2.49 6.72
CA TYR A 147 5.76 1.07 6.95
C TYR A 147 7.15 0.77 7.48
N ARG A 148 7.26 -0.14 8.45
CA ARG A 148 8.53 -0.67 8.95
C ARG A 148 8.88 -1.98 8.27
N GLY A 149 10.13 -2.09 7.87
CA GLY A 149 10.71 -3.32 7.37
C GLY A 149 12.18 -3.42 7.74
N LYS A 150 12.81 -4.53 7.36
CA LYS A 150 14.26 -4.66 7.47
C LYS A 150 14.92 -4.37 6.13
N ASP A 151 16.01 -3.63 6.16
CA ASP A 151 16.89 -3.43 5.02
C ASP A 151 17.72 -4.68 4.70
N GLY A 152 18.52 -4.63 3.64
CA GLY A 152 19.40 -5.73 3.22
C GLY A 152 20.45 -6.12 4.27
N GLY A 153 20.83 -5.21 5.16
CA GLY A 153 21.70 -5.48 6.31
C GLY A 153 20.95 -6.07 7.50
N GLY A 154 19.62 -6.22 7.42
CA GLY A 154 18.78 -6.75 8.49
C GLY A 154 18.36 -5.74 9.55
N SER A 155 18.76 -4.47 9.40
CA SER A 155 18.37 -3.39 10.31
C SER A 155 16.95 -2.92 10.02
N GLU A 156 16.20 -2.58 11.06
CA GLU A 156 14.87 -1.99 10.87
C GLU A 156 14.96 -0.56 10.34
N ARG A 157 14.07 -0.24 9.40
CA ARG A 157 13.91 1.07 8.77
C ARG A 157 12.43 1.37 8.62
N ASP A 158 12.11 2.64 8.72
CA ASP A 158 10.79 3.16 8.40
C ASP A 158 10.82 3.72 6.98
N PHE A 159 9.82 3.35 6.20
CA PHE A 159 9.63 3.74 4.81
C PHE A 159 8.40 4.63 4.75
N ALA A 160 8.59 5.92 4.47
CA ALA A 160 7.50 6.88 4.32
C ALA A 160 7.13 7.03 2.84
N MET A 161 5.84 6.96 2.53
CA MET A 161 5.26 7.20 1.21
C MET A 161 4.18 8.25 1.33
N ALA A 162 4.29 9.34 0.57
CA ALA A 162 3.39 10.47 0.65
C ALA A 162 2.90 10.91 -0.73
N TRP A 163 1.65 11.34 -0.80
CA TRP A 163 1.00 11.77 -2.03
C TRP A 163 0.24 13.07 -1.84
N SER A 164 0.05 13.79 -2.95
CA SER A 164 -0.79 14.97 -3.02
C SER A 164 -1.52 15.00 -4.36
N THR A 165 -2.83 14.88 -4.33
CA THR A 165 -3.75 15.16 -5.43
C THR A 165 -4.59 16.37 -5.03
N PRO A 166 -4.13 17.59 -5.34
CA PRO A 166 -4.81 18.82 -4.93
C PRO A 166 -6.16 19.00 -5.63
N TRP A 167 -7.00 19.87 -5.06
CA TRP A 167 -8.19 20.37 -5.75
C TRP A 167 -7.79 21.47 -6.76
N GLY A 168 -8.28 21.40 -7.99
CA GLY A 168 -8.00 22.40 -9.04
C GLY A 168 -6.70 22.18 -9.82
N ALA A 169 -6.13 23.25 -10.37
CA ALA A 169 -5.06 23.19 -11.38
C ALA A 169 -3.63 22.94 -10.84
N SER A 170 -3.49 22.67 -9.53
CA SER A 170 -2.19 22.39 -8.93
C SER A 170 -1.66 21.01 -9.35
N LYS A 171 -0.34 20.86 -9.39
CA LYS A 171 0.31 19.61 -9.81
C LYS A 171 0.16 18.51 -8.75
N ASN A 172 -0.06 17.29 -9.20
CA ASN A 172 0.02 16.10 -8.34
C ASN A 172 1.48 15.87 -7.91
N ARG A 173 1.67 15.31 -6.71
CA ARG A 173 2.99 15.07 -6.15
C ARG A 173 3.10 13.69 -5.51
N ALA A 174 4.27 13.08 -5.63
CA ALA A 174 4.63 11.84 -4.98
C ALA A 174 6.00 12.02 -4.29
N TYR A 175 6.06 11.64 -3.02
CA TYR A 175 7.27 11.73 -2.22
C TYR A 175 7.51 10.44 -1.43
N CYS A 176 8.77 10.09 -1.21
CA CYS A 176 9.15 8.99 -0.35
C CYS A 176 10.49 9.25 0.32
N GLU A 177 10.69 8.68 1.50
CA GLU A 177 11.92 8.81 2.28
C GLU A 177 12.13 7.56 3.15
N ILE A 178 13.39 7.26 3.46
CA ILE A 178 13.79 6.19 4.37
C ILE A 178 14.30 6.84 5.66
N GLY A 179 13.73 6.43 6.79
CA GLY A 179 14.05 6.94 8.11
C GLY A 179 14.50 5.84 9.07
N ASN A 180 15.01 6.28 10.21
CA ASN A 180 15.20 5.39 11.35
C ASN A 180 13.84 5.01 11.95
N VAL A 181 13.82 3.91 12.68
CA VAL A 181 12.66 3.48 13.48
C VAL A 181 12.16 4.64 14.33
N GLY A 182 10.90 5.04 14.13
CA GLY A 182 10.24 6.08 14.93
C GLY A 182 10.58 7.51 14.55
N SER A 183 11.26 7.76 13.41
CA SER A 183 11.69 9.12 13.06
C SER A 183 10.55 9.99 12.52
N PHE A 184 9.49 9.42 11.97
CA PHE A 184 8.47 10.20 11.24
C PHE A 184 7.37 10.81 12.13
N GLN A 185 7.12 10.22 13.30
CA GLN A 185 6.09 10.65 14.27
C GLN A 185 6.24 12.12 14.69
N SER A 186 7.48 12.63 14.72
CA SER A 186 7.81 14.02 15.06
C SER A 186 8.14 14.89 13.85
N GLN A 187 8.08 14.35 12.64
CA GLN A 187 8.57 14.99 11.40
C GLN A 187 7.48 15.22 10.36
N TRP A 188 6.20 15.11 10.72
CA TRP A 188 5.09 15.33 9.79
C TRP A 188 5.14 16.69 9.09
N ASP A 189 5.51 17.76 9.79
CA ASP A 189 5.66 19.10 9.19
C ASP A 189 6.80 19.16 8.18
N ASN A 190 7.90 18.46 8.45
CA ASN A 190 9.02 18.36 7.52
C ASN A 190 8.63 17.55 6.28
N LEU A 191 7.96 16.41 6.48
CA LEU A 191 7.47 15.57 5.39
C LEU A 191 6.46 16.33 4.51
N TYR A 192 5.56 17.11 5.12
CA TYR A 192 4.63 17.99 4.41
C TYR A 192 5.36 19.03 3.54
N LYS A 193 6.39 19.70 4.09
CA LYS A 193 7.20 20.69 3.34
C LYS A 193 7.93 20.04 2.17
N LYS A 194 8.49 18.84 2.36
CA LYS A 194 9.17 18.08 1.30
C LYS A 194 8.20 17.63 0.21
N LEU A 195 7.04 17.07 0.60
CA LEU A 195 5.98 16.69 -0.34
C LEU A 195 5.51 17.88 -1.18
N ASN A 196 5.34 19.07 -0.59
CA ASN A 196 4.93 20.27 -1.34
C ASN A 196 5.96 20.77 -2.37
N LYS A 197 7.23 20.39 -2.22
CA LYS A 197 8.31 20.70 -3.16
C LYS A 197 8.57 19.56 -4.16
N ALA A 198 7.95 18.40 -3.95
CA ALA A 198 8.16 17.22 -4.79
C ALA A 198 7.50 17.36 -6.16
N GLY A 199 7.99 16.58 -7.11
CA GLY A 199 7.39 16.41 -8.43
C GLY A 199 6.46 15.19 -8.50
N TYR A 200 6.26 14.69 -9.71
CA TYR A 200 5.49 13.47 -9.96
C TYR A 200 6.20 12.21 -9.47
N THR A 201 7.51 12.27 -9.22
CA THR A 201 8.33 11.13 -8.82
C THR A 201 9.34 11.54 -7.76
N THR A 202 9.64 10.61 -6.86
CA THR A 202 10.75 10.71 -5.90
C THR A 202 11.39 9.33 -5.76
N ASN A 203 12.71 9.30 -5.58
CA ASN A 203 13.45 8.10 -5.19
C ASN A 203 14.29 8.44 -3.97
N ALA A 204 14.41 7.51 -3.03
CA ALA A 204 15.33 7.60 -1.91
C ALA A 204 16.07 6.27 -1.75
N SER A 205 17.35 6.34 -1.40
CA SER A 205 18.20 5.17 -1.20
C SER A 205 18.98 5.33 0.10
N GLY A 206 19.03 4.27 0.90
CA GLY A 206 19.99 4.08 1.96
C GLY A 206 21.05 3.06 1.56
N THR A 207 21.96 2.73 2.48
CA THR A 207 23.05 1.76 2.23
C THR A 207 22.55 0.38 1.80
N SER A 208 21.38 -0.05 2.29
CA SER A 208 20.87 -1.41 2.07
C SER A 208 19.38 -1.45 1.75
N SER A 209 18.78 -0.34 1.33
CA SER A 209 17.39 -0.30 0.87
C SER A 209 17.16 0.88 -0.05
N SER A 210 16.13 0.79 -0.89
CA SER A 210 15.65 1.89 -1.71
C SER A 210 14.13 1.91 -1.75
N ILE A 211 13.60 3.10 -1.96
CA ILE A 211 12.17 3.34 -2.15
C ILE A 211 11.97 4.28 -3.32
N SER A 212 10.95 4.02 -4.12
CA SER A 212 10.50 4.93 -5.16
C SER A 212 9.00 5.17 -5.05
N ALA A 213 8.58 6.37 -5.38
CA ALA A 213 7.19 6.78 -5.44
C ALA A 213 6.93 7.57 -6.73
N ALA A 214 5.79 7.32 -7.36
CA ALA A 214 5.37 7.99 -8.57
C ALA A 214 3.87 8.26 -8.55
N THR A 215 3.43 9.37 -9.13
CA THR A 215 2.02 9.68 -9.38
C THR A 215 1.78 10.13 -10.82
N ALA A 216 0.55 10.02 -11.29
CA ALA A 216 0.11 10.51 -12.59
C ALA A 216 -0.58 11.89 -12.50
N LYS A 217 -0.98 12.44 -13.67
CA LYS A 217 -1.88 13.60 -13.78
C LYS A 217 -3.35 13.18 -13.55
N GLY A 218 -4.22 14.17 -13.37
CA GLY A 218 -5.67 13.97 -13.21
C GLY A 218 -6.13 14.18 -11.77
N SER A 219 -7.46 14.17 -11.57
CA SER A 219 -8.09 14.34 -10.25
C SER A 219 -8.16 13.03 -9.46
N SER A 220 -7.88 11.89 -10.09
CA SER A 220 -7.86 10.57 -9.46
C SER A 220 -6.67 9.77 -9.99
N PRO A 221 -5.43 10.24 -9.79
CA PRO A 221 -4.25 9.59 -10.33
C PRO A 221 -3.91 8.32 -9.57
N ASP A 222 -3.18 7.45 -10.26
CA ASP A 222 -2.44 6.36 -9.64
C ASP A 222 -1.27 6.92 -8.84
N PHE A 223 -1.12 6.45 -7.61
CA PHE A 223 0.11 6.55 -6.83
C PHE A 223 0.71 5.15 -6.72
N LYS A 224 1.97 5.01 -7.14
CA LYS A 224 2.69 3.75 -7.13
C LYS A 224 3.97 3.88 -6.33
N ALA A 225 4.19 2.97 -5.39
CA ALA A 225 5.43 2.88 -4.65
C ALA A 225 6.06 1.48 -4.72
N TYR A 226 7.39 1.45 -4.65
CA TYR A 226 8.17 0.23 -4.51
C TYR A 226 9.13 0.37 -3.35
N VAL A 227 9.17 -0.62 -2.47
CA VAL A 227 10.17 -0.74 -1.39
C VAL A 227 11.07 -1.93 -1.70
N LYS A 228 12.37 -1.70 -1.80
CA LYS A 228 13.34 -2.69 -2.30
C LYS A 228 14.57 -2.76 -1.41
N ILE A 229 15.27 -3.88 -1.47
CA ILE A 229 16.66 -4.00 -1.02
C ILE A 229 17.54 -4.33 -2.23
N PRO A 230 18.84 -3.98 -2.21
CA PRO A 230 19.76 -4.41 -3.27
C PRO A 230 19.91 -5.93 -3.25
N TYR A 231 20.08 -6.49 -4.45
CA TYR A 231 20.41 -7.89 -4.66
C TYR A 231 21.34 -8.03 -5.87
N SER A 232 22.21 -9.03 -5.81
CA SER A 232 23.04 -9.50 -6.90
C SER A 232 22.21 -10.11 -8.02
N ALA A 233 22.65 -9.88 -9.27
CA ALA A 233 22.03 -10.41 -10.48
C ALA A 233 22.05 -11.95 -10.52
#